data_AF-A0A527JS53-F1
#
_entry.id   AF-A0A527JS53-F1
#
_cell.length_a   1.000
_cell.length_b   1.000
_cell.length_c   1.000
_cell.angle_alpha   90.00
_cell.angle_beta   90.00
_cell.angle_gamma   90.00
#
_symmetry.space_group_name_H-M   'P 1'
#
loop_
_entity.id
_entity.type
_entity.pdbx_description
1 polymer ?
#
loop_
_entity_poly.entity_id
_entity_poly.type
_entity_poly.pdbx_seq_one_letter_code
_entity_poly.pdbx_strand_id
1 'polypeptide(L)' 'MNANDPQWRTLAGALGVTVYQRSKTVWVAAGKYKGQDFEVKARSPQVALALWKEAARYAGSDW' A
#
# COMPACT_ATOMS: atom_id res chain seq x y z
N MET A 1 11.47 -11.03 12.77
CA MET A 1 11.07 -10.24 11.60
C MET A 1 11.80 -8.90 11.67
N ASN A 2 12.82 -8.70 10.84
CA ASN A 2 13.69 -7.53 10.92
C ASN A 2 13.03 -6.32 10.23
N ALA A 3 13.02 -5.16 10.89
CA ALA A 3 12.48 -3.90 10.35
C ALA A 3 13.23 -3.38 9.11
N ASN A 4 14.34 -4.04 8.73
CA ASN A 4 15.19 -3.71 7.58
C ASN A 4 14.95 -4.58 6.35
N ASP A 5 13.92 -5.44 6.33
CA ASP A 5 13.67 -6.27 5.15
C ASP A 5 12.78 -5.52 4.13
N PRO A 6 13.32 -5.11 2.96
CA PRO A 6 12.59 -4.31 1.97
C PRO A 6 11.57 -5.12 1.18
N GLN A 7 11.12 -6.29 1.66
CA GLN A 7 10.16 -7.15 0.96
C GLN A 7 8.90 -6.41 0.52
N TRP A 8 8.45 -5.42 1.30
CA TRP A 8 7.31 -4.58 0.93
C TRP A 8 7.57 -3.76 -0.34
N ARG A 9 8.82 -3.36 -0.64
CA ARG A 9 9.15 -2.63 -1.88
C ARG A 9 9.00 -3.53 -3.10
N THR A 10 9.50 -4.76 -3.01
CA THR A 10 9.34 -5.76 -4.09
C THR A 10 7.87 -6.07 -4.33
N LEU A 11 7.10 -6.28 -3.25
CA LEU A 11 5.66 -6.51 -3.34
C LEU A 11 4.90 -5.30 -3.90
N ALA A 12 5.24 -4.09 -3.45
CA ALA A 12 4.63 -2.86 -3.96
C ALA A 12 4.92 -2.69 -5.45
N GLY A 13 6.16 -2.92 -5.88
CA GLY A 13 6.55 -2.90 -7.29
C GLY A 13 5.79 -3.93 -8.14
N ALA A 14 5.67 -5.16 -7.64
CA ALA A 14 4.89 -6.22 -8.31
C ALA A 14 3.39 -5.88 -8.45
N LEU A 15 2.85 -5.06 -7.54
CA LEU A 15 1.46 -4.62 -7.54
C LEU A 15 1.23 -3.26 -8.24
N GLY A 16 2.29 -2.62 -8.74
CA GLY A 16 2.19 -1.25 -9.28
C GLY A 16 1.81 -0.19 -8.24
N VAL A 17 2.14 -0.44 -6.97
CA VAL A 17 1.84 0.45 -5.84
C VAL A 17 3.09 1.24 -5.47
N THR A 18 2.95 2.55 -5.38
CA THR A 18 3.98 3.45 -4.85
C THR A 18 3.75 3.63 -3.36
N VAL A 19 4.71 3.22 -2.54
CA VAL A 19 4.67 3.46 -1.08
C VAL A 19 5.76 4.46 -0.72
N TYR A 20 5.36 5.60 -0.16
CA TYR A 20 6.25 6.71 0.16
C TYR A 20 5.94 7.30 1.54
N GLN A 21 6.95 7.90 2.16
CA GLN A 21 6.79 8.58 3.43
C GLN A 21 6.33 10.03 3.18
N ARG A 22 5.16 10.39 3.70
CA ARG A 22 4.64 11.76 3.64
C ARG A 22 5.09 12.62 4.82
N SER A 23 5.26 12.02 6.00
CA SER A 23 5.81 12.68 7.19
C SER A 23 6.50 11.66 8.11
N LYS A 24 7.11 12.11 9.20
CA LYS A 24 7.84 11.25 10.16
C LYS A 24 7.05 10.00 10.56
N THR A 25 5.73 10.11 10.71
CA THR A 25 4.84 9.03 11.15
C THR A 25 3.79 8.65 10.13
N VAL A 26 3.77 9.28 8.94
CA VAL A 26 2.74 9.01 7.93
C VAL A 26 3.39 8.46 6.67
N TRP A 27 2.96 7.26 6.31
CA TRP A 27 3.27 6.57 5.07
C TRP A 27 2.02 6.48 4.22
N VAL A 28 2.20 6.60 2.92
CA VAL A 28 1.12 6.56 1.93
C VAL A 28 1.41 5.43 0.96
N ALA A 29 0.41 4.60 0.70
CA ALA A 29 0.43 3.61 -0.37
C ALA A 29 -0.61 4.03 -1.41
N ALA A 30 -0.14 4.31 -2.63
CA ALA A 30 -0.96 4.78 -3.73
C ALA A 30 -0.74 3.90 -4.96
N GLY A 31 -1.81 3.54 -5.65
CA GLY A 31 -1.74 2.68 -6.83
C GLY A 31 -3.10 2.52 -7.49
N LYS A 32 -3.08 2.06 -8.73
CA LYS A 32 -4.30 1.83 -9.51
C LYS A 32 -4.73 0.37 -9.41
N TYR A 33 -6.01 0.14 -9.12
CA TYR A 33 -6.59 -1.19 -9.08
C TYR A 33 -7.92 -1.20 -9.83
N LYS A 34 -8.10 -2.15 -10.77
CA LYS A 34 -9.29 -2.26 -11.65
C LYS A 34 -9.72 -0.93 -12.30
N GLY A 35 -8.77 -0.06 -12.65
CA GLY A 35 -9.05 1.23 -13.30
C GLY A 35 -9.36 2.38 -12.34
N GLN A 36 -9.43 2.14 -11.03
CA GLN A 36 -9.67 3.15 -10.01
C GLN A 36 -8.39 3.41 -9.21
N ASP A 37 -8.13 4.68 -8.89
CA ASP A 37 -7.01 5.10 -8.08
C ASP A 37 -7.33 4.94 -6.59
N PHE A 38 -6.46 4.23 -5.87
CA PHE A 38 -6.57 4.03 -4.43
C PHE A 38 -5.35 4.61 -3.72
N GLU A 39 -5.62 5.41 -2.70
CA GLU A 39 -4.61 5.93 -1.78
C GLU A 39 -5.03 5.61 -0.35
N VAL A 40 -4.13 5.02 0.44
CA VAL A 40 -4.32 4.80 1.86
C VAL A 40 -3.15 5.36 2.66
N LYS A 41 -3.41 5.73 3.91
CA LYS A 41 -2.41 6.29 4.83
C LYS A 41 -2.26 5.38 6.04
N ALA A 42 -1.02 5.20 6.48
CA ALA A 42 -0.71 4.40 7.66
C ALA A 42 0.52 4.92 8.41
N ARG A 43 0.79 4.31 9.56
CA ARG A 43 1.94 4.65 10.41
C ARG A 43 3.28 4.01 10.00
N SER A 44 3.26 3.07 9.06
CA SER A 44 4.44 2.36 8.58
C SER A 44 4.24 1.90 7.12
N PRO A 45 5.32 1.66 6.35
CA PRO A 45 5.21 1.28 4.94
C PRO A 45 4.51 -0.07 4.75
N GLN A 46 4.78 -1.04 5.64
CA GLN A 46 4.15 -2.36 5.57
C GLN A 46 2.64 -2.29 5.81
N VAL A 47 2.22 -1.49 6.81
CA VAL A 47 0.79 -1.31 7.11
C VAL A 47 0.10 -0.54 5.98
N ALA A 48 0.76 0.48 5.39
CA ALA A 48 0.21 1.19 4.25
C ALA A 48 -0.06 0.25 3.07
N LEU A 49 0.91 -0.61 2.73
CA LEU A 49 0.74 -1.58 1.65
C LEU A 49 -0.35 -2.61 1.96
N ALA A 50 -0.41 -3.12 3.20
CA ALA A 50 -1.44 -4.07 3.61
C ALA A 50 -2.84 -3.47 3.48
N LEU A 51 -3.04 -2.26 4.00
CA LEU A 51 -4.31 -1.53 3.89
C LEU A 51 -4.69 -1.24 2.43
N TRP A 52 -3.71 -0.94 1.57
CA TRP A 52 -3.98 -0.72 0.15
C TRP A 52 -4.50 -2.00 -0.50
N LYS A 53 -3.88 -3.16 -0.19
CA LYS A 53 -4.33 -4.46 -0.70
C LYS A 53 -5.73 -4.81 -0.20
N GLU A 54 -6.03 -4.52 1.06
CA GLU A 54 -7.37 -4.74 1.63
C GLU A 54 -8.42 -3.83 0.97
N ALA A 55 -8.12 -2.53 0.82
CA ALA A 55 -8.99 -1.58 0.15
C ALA A 55 -9.25 -1.96 -1.32
N ALA A 56 -8.20 -2.34 -2.05
CA ALA A 56 -8.30 -2.83 -3.42
C ALA A 56 -9.15 -4.12 -3.50
N ARG A 57 -8.94 -5.05 -2.57
CA ARG A 57 -9.74 -6.29 -2.50
C ARG A 57 -11.20 -6.01 -2.21
N TYR A 58 -11.48 -5.13 -1.25
CA TYR A 58 -12.85 -4.76 -0.87
C TYR A 58 -13.57 -4.05 -2.01
N ALA A 59 -12.92 -3.10 -2.69
CA ALA A 59 -13.50 -2.47 -3.88
C ALA A 59 -13.67 -3.42 -5.07
N GLY A 60 -12.90 -4.52 -5.10
CA GLY A 60 -13.07 -5.59 -6.08
C GLY A 60 -14.23 -6.55 -5.76
N SER A 61 -14.69 -6.56 -4.50
CA SER A 61 -15.86 -7.28 -4.00
C SER A 61 -17.04 -6.30 -3.92
N ASP A 62 -17.47 -5.83 -5.08
CA ASP A 62 -18.74 -5.12 -5.21
C ASP A 62 -19.89 -6.09 -4.82
N TRP A 63 -20.85 -5.55 -4.05
CA TRP A 63 -22.04 -6.22 -3.51
C TRP A 63 -23.16 -6.23 -4.55
#